data_AF-A0A6A1WGV9-F1
#
_entry.id   AF-A0A6A1WGV9-F1
#
_cell.length_a   1.000
_cell.length_b   1.000
_cell.length_c   1.000
_cell.angle_alpha   90.00
_cell.angle_beta   90.00
_cell.angle_gamma   90.00
#
_symmetry.space_group_name_H-M   'P 1'
#
loop_
_entity.id
_entity.type
_entity.pdbx_description
1 polymer ?
#
loop_
_entity_poly.entity_id
_entity_poly.type
_entity_poly.pdbx_seq_one_letter_code
_entity_poly.pdbx_strand_id
1 'polypeptide(L)'
;MEVGLVGLLRAAWIAGTLPILIASVPSSMLNWFRDALLGFAKRGKTMQSSSQRFTVPQRFFCHFYWVAAVWTTLLLVTTWIYAYTAAPLVSEPSLYSNFANYLTGGSHMFSWHKVGSTPLKQRYMVWQSVFLLLLMEAQALRRLFETIYVFNYSPSARMHILGYLTGLFFYTAAPLSLCCNWVPEVYEYTANRVAEFIVRGKNQMPAIDFDWWGFVSPIMKLGWCQWIGAAIFSWGWIHQRRCHAILGSLRDNVEQEDEYVIPHGDWFEIVSSPHYLAEIVTLYVSSLLSVSRHPPSAPCVCE
;
A
#
# COMPACT_ATOMS: atom_id res chain seq x y z
N MET A 1 4.60 20.72 10.24
CA MET A 1 4.23 20.30 8.87
C MET A 1 3.60 18.91 8.84
N GLU A 2 4.05 17.98 9.70
CA GLU A 2 3.51 16.60 9.87
C GLU A 2 1.99 16.51 10.03
N VAL A 3 1.40 17.35 10.89
CA VAL A 3 -0.06 17.37 11.11
C VAL A 3 -0.84 17.75 9.84
N GLY A 4 -0.22 18.51 8.93
CA GLY A 4 -0.83 18.95 7.68
C GLY A 4 -0.96 17.81 6.67
N LEU A 5 0.12 17.08 6.39
CA LEU A 5 0.11 16.02 5.37
C LEU A 5 -0.81 14.86 5.75
N VAL A 6 -0.71 14.39 7.00
CA VAL A 6 -1.56 13.30 7.50
C VAL A 6 -3.03 13.73 7.53
N GLY A 7 -3.30 14.98 7.95
CA GLY A 7 -4.64 15.56 7.94
C GLY A 7 -5.23 15.64 6.53
N LEU A 8 -4.45 16.12 5.56
CA LEU A 8 -4.85 16.21 4.16
C LEU A 8 -5.15 14.85 3.55
N LEU A 9 -4.29 13.84 3.79
CA LEU A 9 -4.53 12.48 3.31
C LEU A 9 -5.79 11.88 3.90
N ARG A 10 -6.02 12.04 5.21
CA ARG A 10 -7.26 11.59 5.87
C ARG A 10 -8.49 12.27 5.27
N ALA A 11 -8.44 13.59 5.11
CA ALA A 11 -9.54 14.34 4.50
C ALA A 11 -9.81 13.87 3.06
N ALA A 12 -8.75 13.59 2.29
CA ALA A 12 -8.88 13.11 0.92
C ALA A 12 -9.48 11.69 0.86
N TRP A 13 -9.08 10.78 1.76
CA TRP A 13 -9.68 9.44 1.88
C TRP A 13 -11.16 9.50 2.31
N ILE A 14 -11.49 10.37 3.26
CA ILE A 14 -12.89 10.60 3.67
C ILE A 14 -13.68 11.14 2.48
N ALA A 15 -13.18 12.15 1.77
CA ALA A 15 -13.83 12.74 0.61
C ALA A 15 -14.03 11.74 -0.53
N GLY A 16 -13.10 10.79 -0.73
CA GLY A 16 -13.23 9.73 -1.74
C GLY A 16 -14.17 8.59 -1.34
N THR A 17 -14.20 8.19 -0.07
CA THR A 17 -14.96 7.02 0.41
C THR A 17 -16.39 7.36 0.83
N LEU A 18 -16.62 8.54 1.40
CA LEU A 18 -17.93 8.96 1.89
C LEU A 18 -19.01 8.98 0.79
N PRO A 19 -18.77 9.49 -0.43
CA PRO A 19 -19.74 9.42 -1.53
C PRO A 19 -20.13 7.98 -1.88
N ILE A 20 -19.16 7.06 -1.85
CA ILE A 20 -19.40 5.63 -2.16
C ILE A 20 -20.25 5.00 -1.06
N LEU A 21 -19.94 5.29 0.21
CA LEU A 21 -20.73 4.82 1.35
C LEU A 21 -22.16 5.35 1.30
N ILE A 22 -22.35 6.64 1.04
CA ILE A 22 -23.67 7.24 0.89
C ILE A 22 -24.45 6.57 -0.26
N ALA A 23 -23.82 6.32 -1.40
CA ALA A 23 -24.46 5.64 -2.53
C ALA A 23 -24.78 4.16 -2.29
N SER A 24 -24.12 3.53 -1.32
CA SER A 24 -24.39 2.14 -0.94
C SER A 24 -25.62 1.98 -0.04
N VAL A 25 -26.11 3.07 0.58
CA VAL A 25 -27.30 3.04 1.43
C VAL A 25 -28.55 2.96 0.55
N PRO A 26 -29.38 1.91 0.67
CA PRO A 26 -30.59 1.75 -0.12
C PRO A 26 -31.67 2.70 0.41
N SER A 27 -31.69 3.94 -0.09
CA SER A 27 -32.75 4.92 0.20
C SER A 27 -33.25 5.60 -1.07
N SER A 28 -34.57 5.86 -1.13
CA SER A 28 -35.21 6.45 -2.30
C SER A 28 -34.73 7.87 -2.61
N MET A 29 -34.35 8.63 -1.58
CA MET A 29 -33.79 9.99 -1.71
C MET A 29 -32.38 9.99 -2.31
N LEU A 30 -31.61 8.92 -2.10
CA LEU A 30 -30.23 8.80 -2.60
C LEU A 30 -30.17 8.14 -3.98
N ASN A 31 -31.29 7.68 -4.55
CA ASN A 31 -31.31 7.07 -5.88
C ASN A 31 -30.76 8.00 -6.95
N TRP A 32 -31.13 9.28 -6.97
CA TRP A 32 -30.58 10.25 -7.91
C TRP A 32 -29.05 10.40 -7.77
N PHE A 33 -28.56 10.43 -6.52
CA PHE A 33 -27.12 10.53 -6.24
C PHE A 33 -26.36 9.26 -6.64
N ARG A 34 -26.95 8.10 -6.35
CA ARG A 34 -26.43 6.78 -6.76
C ARG A 34 -26.38 6.68 -8.29
N ASP A 35 -27.43 7.10 -8.99
CA ASP A 35 -27.48 7.10 -10.46
C ASP A 35 -26.46 8.06 -11.07
N ALA A 36 -26.26 9.23 -10.46
CA ALA A 36 -25.21 10.17 -10.86
C ALA A 36 -23.81 9.57 -10.67
N LEU A 37 -23.53 8.99 -9.50
CA LEU A 37 -22.25 8.32 -9.21
C LEU A 37 -22.01 7.12 -10.12
N LEU A 38 -23.02 6.28 -10.34
CA LEU A 38 -22.96 5.18 -11.29
C LEU A 38 -22.75 5.68 -12.71
N GLY A 39 -23.34 6.82 -13.08
CA GLY A 39 -23.08 7.53 -14.34
C GLY A 39 -21.60 7.84 -14.55
N PHE A 40 -20.91 8.30 -13.49
CA PHE A 40 -19.46 8.54 -13.52
C PHE A 40 -18.61 7.26 -13.43
N ALA A 41 -19.13 6.20 -12.81
CA ALA A 41 -18.45 4.92 -12.65
C ALA A 41 -18.63 3.94 -13.83
N LYS A 42 -19.57 4.23 -14.76
CA LYS A 42 -19.77 3.44 -15.99
C LYS A 42 -18.46 3.30 -16.77
N ARG A 43 -18.18 2.07 -17.22
CA ARG A 43 -16.93 1.70 -17.90
C ARG A 43 -17.19 0.61 -18.95
N GLY A 44 -16.46 0.68 -20.06
CA GLY A 44 -16.51 -0.35 -21.11
C GLY A 44 -17.91 -0.53 -21.69
N LYS A 45 -18.38 -1.79 -21.76
CA LYS A 45 -19.66 -2.19 -22.37
C LYS A 45 -20.91 -1.61 -21.69
N THR A 46 -20.78 -1.00 -20.51
CA THR A 46 -21.90 -0.34 -19.79
C THR A 46 -22.11 1.13 -20.17
N MET A 47 -21.26 1.68 -21.05
CA MET A 47 -21.28 3.09 -21.45
C MET A 47 -22.02 3.25 -22.79
N GLN A 48 -23.13 3.99 -22.81
CA GLN A 48 -23.87 4.31 -24.04
C GLN A 48 -23.06 5.26 -24.94
N SER A 49 -23.17 5.04 -26.25
CA SER A 49 -22.38 5.66 -27.33
C SER A 49 -22.40 7.20 -27.36
N SER A 50 -23.37 7.87 -26.73
CA SER A 50 -23.54 9.33 -26.81
C SER A 50 -22.61 10.15 -25.89
N SER A 51 -21.91 9.54 -24.92
CA SER A 51 -21.10 10.25 -23.92
C SER A 51 -19.58 10.20 -24.20
N GLN A 52 -19.16 10.31 -25.46
CA GLN A 52 -17.74 10.16 -25.82
C GLN A 52 -16.83 11.34 -25.42
N ARG A 53 -17.39 12.51 -25.06
CA ARG A 53 -16.63 13.76 -24.89
C ARG A 53 -15.60 13.75 -23.75
N PHE A 54 -15.82 12.97 -22.69
CA PHE A 54 -14.96 12.93 -21.50
C PHE A 54 -14.44 11.53 -21.18
N THR A 55 -14.04 10.79 -22.23
CA THR A 55 -13.68 9.37 -22.11
C THR A 55 -12.29 9.09 -22.63
N VAL A 56 -11.56 8.27 -21.87
CA VAL A 56 -10.18 7.88 -22.09
C VAL A 56 -10.12 6.40 -22.45
N PRO A 57 -9.22 5.98 -23.36
CA PRO A 57 -9.04 4.57 -23.68
C PRO A 57 -8.66 3.73 -22.44
N GLN A 58 -9.25 2.56 -22.30
CA GLN A 58 -9.00 1.67 -21.15
C GLN A 58 -7.55 1.15 -21.10
N ARG A 59 -6.79 1.20 -22.19
CA ARG A 59 -5.33 0.92 -22.17
C ARG A 59 -4.53 1.86 -21.25
N PHE A 60 -5.06 3.03 -20.90
CA PHE A 60 -4.37 3.96 -20.00
C PHE A 60 -4.31 3.48 -18.55
N PHE A 61 -4.92 2.33 -18.22
CA PHE A 61 -4.68 1.64 -16.96
C PHE A 61 -3.19 1.32 -16.72
N CYS A 62 -2.43 1.09 -17.80
CA CYS A 62 -0.98 0.91 -17.71
C CYS A 62 -0.29 2.12 -17.06
N HIS A 63 -0.74 3.35 -17.35
CA HIS A 63 -0.16 4.56 -16.75
C HIS A 63 -0.32 4.57 -15.22
N PHE A 64 -1.46 4.09 -14.70
CA PHE A 64 -1.67 4.03 -13.25
C PHE A 64 -0.64 3.14 -12.58
N TYR A 65 -0.41 1.94 -13.12
CA TYR A 65 0.52 0.99 -12.54
C TYR A 65 1.97 1.42 -12.73
N TRP A 66 2.29 2.09 -13.84
CA TRP A 66 3.60 2.67 -14.06
C TRP A 66 3.90 3.80 -13.06
N VAL A 67 2.96 4.74 -12.91
CA VAL A 67 3.08 5.81 -11.90
C VAL A 67 3.14 5.22 -10.50
N ALA A 68 2.32 4.21 -10.19
CA ALA A 68 2.35 3.52 -8.92
C ALA A 68 3.74 2.95 -8.64
N ALA A 69 4.29 2.14 -9.54
CA ALA A 69 5.59 1.49 -9.38
C ALA A 69 6.74 2.49 -9.22
N VAL A 70 6.79 3.53 -10.05
CA VAL A 70 7.84 4.57 -9.95
C VAL A 70 7.72 5.33 -8.62
N TRP A 71 6.50 5.68 -8.23
CA TRP A 71 6.25 6.42 -7.00
C TRP A 71 6.50 5.59 -5.74
N THR A 72 6.07 4.33 -5.70
CA THR A 72 6.34 3.38 -4.61
C THR A 72 7.83 3.10 -4.49
N THR A 73 8.54 2.93 -5.60
CA THR A 73 9.99 2.72 -5.61
C THR A 73 10.71 3.94 -5.02
N LEU A 74 10.34 5.15 -5.41
CA LEU A 74 10.92 6.38 -4.87
C LEU A 74 10.72 6.45 -3.35
N LEU A 75 9.49 6.28 -2.88
CA LEU A 75 9.17 6.30 -1.45
C LEU A 75 9.88 5.18 -0.68
N LEU A 76 9.96 3.99 -1.26
CA LEU A 76 10.64 2.83 -0.68
C LEU A 76 12.13 3.10 -0.51
N VAL A 77 12.82 3.55 -1.56
CA VAL A 77 14.26 3.82 -1.54
C VAL A 77 14.59 4.92 -0.53
N THR A 78 13.87 6.05 -0.56
CA THR A 78 14.14 7.16 0.37
C THR A 78 13.87 6.76 1.82
N THR A 79 12.77 6.05 2.08
CA THR A 79 12.42 5.60 3.43
C THR A 79 13.38 4.53 3.94
N TRP A 80 13.86 3.63 3.07
CA TRP A 80 14.84 2.61 3.43
C TRP A 80 16.18 3.23 3.76
N ILE A 81 16.69 4.13 2.92
CA ILE A 81 17.94 4.85 3.19
C ILE A 81 17.82 5.60 4.52
N TYR A 82 16.71 6.29 4.76
CA TYR A 82 16.45 6.93 6.06
C TYR A 82 16.44 5.92 7.21
N ALA A 83 15.76 4.78 7.07
CA ALA A 83 15.70 3.72 8.09
C ALA A 83 17.09 3.14 8.43
N TYR A 84 17.92 2.95 7.41
CA TYR A 84 19.28 2.42 7.54
C TYR A 84 20.24 3.45 8.14
N THR A 85 20.16 4.72 7.71
CA THR A 85 21.08 5.78 8.13
C THR A 85 20.68 6.47 9.43
N ALA A 86 19.41 6.36 9.85
CA ALA A 86 18.99 6.67 11.20
C ALA A 86 19.42 5.58 12.22
N ALA A 87 19.94 4.45 11.75
CA ALA A 87 20.33 3.32 12.59
C ALA A 87 21.69 3.43 13.33
N PRO A 88 22.74 4.18 12.89
CA PRO A 88 24.04 4.11 13.54
C PRO A 88 24.36 5.24 14.52
N LEU A 89 23.43 6.12 14.93
CA LEU A 89 23.82 7.24 15.81
C LEU A 89 24.08 6.86 17.29
N VAL A 90 23.84 5.63 17.73
CA VAL A 90 24.28 5.12 19.06
C VAL A 90 24.48 3.59 19.00
N SER A 91 25.71 3.14 19.15
CA SER A 91 26.14 1.73 19.22
C SER A 91 25.69 1.02 20.52
N GLU A 92 25.55 -0.32 20.43
CA GLU A 92 25.20 -1.44 21.38
C GLU A 92 25.59 -1.38 22.89
N PRO A 93 25.21 -2.34 23.81
CA PRO A 93 24.43 -3.61 23.70
C PRO A 93 23.40 -3.89 24.85
N SER A 94 22.29 -4.59 24.61
CA SER A 94 21.56 -5.33 25.70
C SER A 94 20.57 -6.42 25.22
N LEU A 95 20.75 -6.97 24.02
CA LEU A 95 19.76 -7.86 23.39
C LEU A 95 19.65 -9.28 24.01
N TYR A 96 20.47 -9.64 25.01
CA TYR A 96 20.39 -10.94 25.68
C TYR A 96 19.57 -10.93 26.99
N SER A 97 19.44 -9.80 27.68
CA SER A 97 18.74 -9.72 28.98
C SER A 97 17.22 -9.63 28.86
N ASN A 98 16.70 -9.08 27.76
CA ASN A 98 15.26 -8.89 27.58
C ASN A 98 14.52 -10.15 27.12
N PHE A 99 15.20 -11.09 26.47
CA PHE A 99 14.59 -12.36 26.04
C PHE A 99 14.40 -13.33 27.23
N ALA A 100 15.33 -13.32 28.19
CA ALA A 100 15.19 -14.10 29.42
C ALA A 100 14.00 -13.62 30.27
N ASN A 101 13.82 -12.30 30.41
CA ASN A 101 12.74 -11.71 31.21
C ASN A 101 11.33 -11.92 30.62
N TYR A 102 11.20 -12.18 29.32
CA TYR A 102 9.93 -12.52 28.69
C TYR A 102 9.56 -14.01 28.82
N LEU A 103 10.55 -14.88 29.06
CA LEU A 103 10.35 -16.33 29.17
C LEU A 103 10.25 -16.81 30.63
N THR A 104 10.95 -16.18 31.57
CA THR A 104 10.79 -16.45 33.00
C THR A 104 9.82 -15.42 33.58
N GLY A 105 8.54 -15.79 33.70
CA GLY A 105 7.49 -14.99 34.34
C GLY A 105 7.83 -14.63 35.79
N GLY A 106 8.62 -13.59 35.97
CA GLY A 106 9.07 -13.05 37.25
C GLY A 106 8.24 -11.84 37.63
N SER A 107 7.28 -12.05 38.50
CA SER A 107 6.53 -11.02 39.21
C SER A 107 7.42 -10.30 40.24
N HIS A 108 7.86 -9.06 40.00
CA HIS A 108 7.84 -7.98 41.00
C HIS A 108 8.27 -6.61 40.47
N MET A 109 7.54 -5.58 40.93
CA MET A 109 7.92 -4.18 41.13
C MET A 109 8.16 -3.24 39.93
N PHE A 110 7.11 -2.47 39.66
CA PHE A 110 7.12 -1.03 39.35
C PHE A 110 8.51 -0.37 39.36
N SER A 111 9.09 -0.16 38.19
CA SER A 111 10.12 0.86 37.98
C SER A 111 9.75 1.67 36.74
N TRP A 112 9.30 2.88 37.01
CA TRP A 112 9.09 3.96 36.06
C TRP A 112 10.42 4.34 35.39
N HIS A 113 10.70 3.79 34.21
CA HIS A 113 11.71 4.33 33.30
C HIS A 113 11.10 4.52 31.90
N LYS A 114 10.28 5.56 31.76
CA LYS A 114 9.61 5.96 30.52
C LYS A 114 10.43 6.95 29.68
N VAL A 115 11.77 6.86 29.73
CA VAL A 115 12.69 7.79 29.02
C VAL A 115 13.56 7.09 27.97
N GLY A 116 13.60 5.75 27.91
CA GLY A 116 14.44 5.00 26.95
C GLY A 116 13.72 4.35 25.76
N SER A 117 12.39 4.42 25.67
CA SER A 117 11.58 3.59 24.74
C SER A 117 11.14 4.28 23.44
N THR A 118 11.42 5.57 23.28
CA THR A 118 11.03 6.36 22.10
C THR A 118 11.84 6.03 20.82
N PRO A 119 13.19 5.85 20.83
CA PRO A 119 13.94 5.64 19.59
C PRO A 119 13.74 4.22 19.00
N LEU A 120 13.61 3.19 19.84
CA LEU A 120 13.39 1.82 19.37
C LEU A 120 11.99 1.64 18.75
N LYS A 121 10.98 2.26 19.36
CA LYS A 121 9.60 2.25 18.83
C LYS A 121 9.54 2.95 17.47
N GLN A 122 10.17 4.11 17.36
CA GLN A 122 10.27 4.85 16.10
C GLN A 122 10.96 4.03 15.01
N ARG A 123 12.11 3.42 15.30
CA ARG A 123 12.82 2.52 14.36
C ARG A 123 11.93 1.41 13.84
N TYR A 124 11.25 0.71 14.74
CA TYR A 124 10.35 -0.38 14.39
C TYR A 124 9.23 0.10 13.44
N MET A 125 8.63 1.26 13.73
CA MET A 125 7.58 1.83 12.89
C MET A 125 8.07 2.24 11.51
N VAL A 126 9.28 2.78 11.38
CA VAL A 126 9.89 3.10 10.08
C VAL A 126 10.17 1.83 9.27
N TRP A 127 10.77 0.81 9.89
CA TRP A 127 11.02 -0.50 9.24
C TRP A 127 9.72 -1.21 8.84
N GLN A 128 8.66 -1.05 9.63
CA GLN A 128 7.34 -1.53 9.28
C GLN A 128 6.79 -0.81 8.03
N SER A 129 6.96 0.51 7.92
CA SER A 129 6.59 1.25 6.70
C SER A 129 7.39 0.78 5.48
N VAL A 130 8.70 0.54 5.62
CA VAL A 130 9.54 -0.05 4.56
C VAL A 130 9.00 -1.41 4.12
N PHE A 131 8.66 -2.28 5.07
CA PHE A 131 8.09 -3.59 4.79
C PHE A 131 6.75 -3.50 4.05
N LEU A 132 5.85 -2.61 4.46
CA LEU A 132 4.58 -2.41 3.76
C LEU A 132 4.75 -1.80 2.37
N LEU A 133 5.70 -0.88 2.19
CA LEU A 133 6.06 -0.33 0.88
C LEU A 133 6.65 -1.41 -0.04
N LEU A 134 7.41 -2.36 0.48
CA LEU A 134 7.89 -3.53 -0.29
C LEU A 134 6.73 -4.40 -0.82
N LEU A 135 5.76 -4.70 0.04
CA LEU A 135 4.58 -5.47 -0.37
C LEU A 135 3.74 -4.69 -1.41
N MET A 136 3.63 -3.37 -1.24
CA MET A 136 2.94 -2.49 -2.18
C MET A 136 3.67 -2.38 -3.53
N GLU A 137 5.00 -2.29 -3.52
CA GLU A 137 5.85 -2.30 -4.72
C GLU A 137 5.67 -3.61 -5.48
N ALA A 138 5.71 -4.75 -4.78
CA ALA A 138 5.41 -6.04 -5.39
C ALA A 138 4.05 -5.97 -6.10
N GLN A 139 2.97 -5.56 -5.40
CA GLN A 139 1.60 -5.38 -5.94
C GLN A 139 1.57 -4.53 -7.19
N ALA A 140 2.20 -3.35 -7.16
CA ALA A 140 2.26 -2.46 -8.30
C ALA A 140 2.96 -3.11 -9.50
N LEU A 141 4.13 -3.72 -9.30
CA LEU A 141 4.91 -4.36 -10.37
C LEU A 141 4.19 -5.53 -11.01
N ARG A 142 3.56 -6.41 -10.22
CA ARG A 142 2.76 -7.51 -10.80
C ARG A 142 1.59 -6.96 -11.59
N ARG A 143 0.85 -5.99 -11.05
CA ARG A 143 -0.28 -5.42 -11.77
C ARG A 143 0.17 -4.74 -13.06
N LEU A 144 1.33 -4.09 -13.06
CA LEU A 144 1.95 -3.55 -14.28
C LEU A 144 2.27 -4.67 -15.28
N PHE A 145 2.92 -5.74 -14.82
CA PHE A 145 3.24 -6.90 -15.66
C PHE A 145 1.98 -7.54 -16.25
N GLU A 146 0.97 -7.84 -15.44
CA GLU A 146 -0.32 -8.39 -15.90
C GLU A 146 -1.01 -7.46 -16.89
N THR A 147 -0.92 -6.14 -16.68
CA THR A 147 -1.49 -5.15 -17.61
C THR A 147 -0.81 -5.15 -18.97
N ILE A 148 0.50 -5.43 -19.01
CA ILE A 148 1.28 -5.45 -20.26
C ILE A 148 1.15 -6.79 -20.98
N TYR A 149 1.15 -7.91 -20.25
CA TYR A 149 1.31 -9.24 -20.82
C TYR A 149 0.08 -10.14 -20.74
N VAL A 150 -0.84 -9.89 -19.81
CA VAL A 150 -2.01 -10.77 -19.57
C VAL A 150 -3.32 -10.10 -20.03
N PHE A 151 -3.44 -8.79 -19.86
CA PHE A 151 -4.65 -8.06 -20.23
C PHE A 151 -4.60 -7.49 -21.64
N ASN A 152 -5.26 -8.19 -22.57
CA ASN A 152 -5.61 -7.63 -23.87
C ASN A 152 -6.82 -6.70 -23.71
N TYR A 153 -6.60 -5.39 -23.79
CA TYR A 153 -7.68 -4.40 -23.75
C TYR A 153 -8.27 -4.20 -25.15
N SER A 154 -9.58 -4.37 -25.29
CA SER A 154 -10.27 -4.04 -26.54
C SER A 154 -10.07 -2.55 -26.88
N PRO A 155 -9.74 -2.20 -28.14
CA PRO A 155 -9.50 -0.83 -28.57
C PRO A 155 -10.72 0.07 -28.41
N SER A 156 -11.92 -0.51 -28.38
CA SER A 156 -13.21 0.18 -28.21
C SER A 156 -13.56 0.43 -26.73
N ALA A 157 -12.84 -0.17 -25.79
CA ALA A 157 -13.13 -0.04 -24.36
C ALA A 157 -12.67 1.33 -23.82
N ARG A 158 -13.60 2.10 -23.26
CA ARG A 158 -13.35 3.45 -22.72
C ARG A 158 -13.76 3.57 -21.26
N MET A 159 -13.15 4.50 -20.54
CA MET A 159 -13.43 4.87 -19.15
C MET A 159 -13.61 6.39 -19.04
N HIS A 160 -14.46 6.85 -18.13
CA HIS A 160 -14.62 8.28 -17.86
C HIS A 160 -13.34 8.93 -17.28
N ILE A 161 -13.06 10.19 -17.64
CA ILE A 161 -11.87 10.94 -17.18
C ILE A 161 -11.82 11.11 -15.66
N LEU A 162 -12.98 11.31 -15.00
CA LEU A 162 -13.02 11.40 -13.54
C LEU A 162 -12.57 10.08 -12.90
N GLY A 163 -12.98 8.95 -13.46
CA GLY A 163 -12.50 7.65 -13.01
C GLY A 163 -11.00 7.47 -13.22
N TYR A 164 -10.44 8.05 -14.31
CA TYR A 164 -9.00 8.07 -14.52
C TYR A 164 -8.26 8.90 -13.45
N LEU A 165 -8.75 10.11 -13.15
CA LEU A 165 -8.17 10.96 -12.11
C LEU A 165 -8.27 10.33 -10.72
N THR A 166 -9.40 9.71 -10.39
CA THR A 166 -9.59 8.97 -9.14
C THR A 166 -8.61 7.81 -9.03
N GLY A 167 -8.40 7.06 -10.12
CA GLY A 167 -7.39 6.00 -10.18
C GLY A 167 -5.99 6.54 -9.90
N LEU A 168 -5.58 7.61 -10.58
CA LEU A 168 -4.27 8.22 -10.40
C LEU A 168 -4.07 8.75 -8.97
N PHE A 169 -5.10 9.36 -8.39
CA PHE A 169 -5.09 9.78 -6.99
C PHE A 169 -4.90 8.58 -6.05
N PHE A 170 -5.65 7.49 -6.25
CA PHE A 170 -5.53 6.29 -5.42
C PHE A 170 -4.11 5.71 -5.44
N TYR A 171 -3.52 5.55 -6.62
CA TYR A 171 -2.20 4.95 -6.79
C TYR A 171 -1.04 5.83 -6.29
N THR A 172 -1.26 7.14 -6.11
CA THR A 172 -0.28 8.04 -5.48
C THR A 172 -0.50 8.15 -3.96
N ALA A 173 -1.76 8.26 -3.51
CA ALA A 173 -2.12 8.43 -2.11
C ALA A 173 -1.94 7.15 -1.28
N ALA A 174 -2.18 5.96 -1.85
CA ALA A 174 -2.07 4.70 -1.10
C ALA A 174 -0.64 4.40 -0.62
N PRO A 175 0.40 4.41 -1.48
CA PRO A 175 1.79 4.29 -1.03
C PRO A 175 2.19 5.36 -0.03
N LEU A 176 1.79 6.62 -0.29
CA LEU A 176 2.10 7.74 0.58
C LEU A 176 1.48 7.57 1.97
N SER A 177 0.31 6.97 2.07
CA SER A 177 -0.37 6.69 3.35
C SER A 177 0.41 5.70 4.22
N LEU A 178 1.18 4.78 3.63
CA LEU A 178 1.97 3.78 4.35
C LEU A 178 3.18 4.38 5.07
N CYS A 179 3.69 5.51 4.59
CA CYS A 179 4.86 6.18 5.16
C CYS A 179 4.60 7.62 5.63
N CYS A 180 3.36 8.13 5.52
CA CYS A 180 3.03 9.56 5.71
C CYS A 180 3.53 10.19 7.01
N ASN A 181 3.62 9.41 8.09
CA ASN A 181 4.11 9.87 9.39
C ASN A 181 5.59 10.25 9.39
N TRP A 182 6.39 9.71 8.46
CA TRP A 182 7.84 9.91 8.40
C TRP A 182 8.26 10.67 7.14
N VAL A 183 7.32 11.00 6.25
CA VAL A 183 7.61 11.67 4.96
C VAL A 183 8.32 13.02 5.17
N PRO A 184 7.91 13.89 6.11
CA PRO A 184 8.61 15.15 6.33
C PRO A 184 10.08 14.95 6.72
N GLU A 185 10.36 14.03 7.64
CA GLU A 185 11.72 13.74 8.10
C GLU A 185 12.57 13.07 7.02
N VAL A 186 11.98 12.12 6.26
CA VAL A 186 12.61 11.48 5.10
C VAL A 186 12.91 12.52 4.01
N TYR A 187 11.99 13.45 3.77
CA TYR A 187 12.17 14.52 2.79
C TYR A 187 13.28 15.48 3.19
N GLU A 188 13.28 15.97 4.43
CA GLU A 188 14.34 16.85 4.94
C GLU A 188 15.70 16.15 4.90
N TYR A 189 15.76 14.89 5.33
CA TYR A 189 16.97 14.09 5.26
C TYR A 189 17.49 13.93 3.82
N THR A 190 16.59 13.58 2.90
CA THR A 190 16.94 13.38 1.47
C THR A 190 17.37 14.69 0.82
N ALA A 191 16.67 15.80 1.09
CA ALA A 191 17.02 17.12 0.60
C ALA A 191 18.40 17.57 1.08
N ASN A 192 18.70 17.36 2.36
CA ASN A 192 20.01 17.65 2.94
C ASN A 192 21.12 16.81 2.30
N ARG A 193 20.87 15.53 2.02
CA ARG A 193 21.84 14.66 1.31
C ARG A 193 22.06 15.08 -0.14
N VAL A 194 21.02 15.47 -0.85
CA VAL A 194 21.13 16.00 -2.21
C VAL A 194 21.90 17.33 -2.20
N ALA A 195 21.63 18.22 -1.24
CA ALA A 195 22.38 19.46 -1.09
C ALA A 195 23.86 19.22 -0.76
N GLU A 196 24.16 18.29 0.17
CA GLU A 196 25.53 17.89 0.49
C GLU A 196 26.24 17.32 -0.75
N PHE A 197 25.56 16.48 -1.54
CA PHE A 197 26.09 15.94 -2.79
C PHE A 197 26.41 17.05 -3.81
N ILE A 198 25.53 18.04 -3.95
CA ILE A 198 25.73 19.18 -4.86
C ILE A 198 26.93 20.04 -4.41
N VAL A 199 27.08 20.27 -3.11
CA VAL A 199 28.13 21.16 -2.56
C VAL A 199 29.50 20.49 -2.50
N ARG A 200 29.59 19.25 -1.99
CA ARG A 200 30.86 18.52 -1.83
C ARG A 200 31.33 17.83 -3.11
N GLY A 201 30.43 17.52 -4.03
CA GLY A 201 30.73 16.79 -5.25
C GLY A 201 31.07 15.30 -5.01
N LYS A 202 31.03 14.52 -6.09
CA LYS A 202 31.15 13.05 -6.10
C LYS A 202 32.42 12.50 -5.42
N ASN A 203 33.52 13.25 -5.43
CA ASN A 203 34.85 12.76 -5.05
C ASN A 203 35.13 12.78 -3.54
N GLN A 204 34.27 13.39 -2.73
CA GLN A 204 34.44 13.50 -1.27
C GLN A 204 33.35 12.76 -0.48
N MET A 205 32.49 11.98 -1.15
CA MET A 205 31.52 11.16 -0.42
C MET A 205 32.21 9.97 0.24
N PRO A 206 31.87 9.66 1.51
CA PRO A 206 32.29 8.40 2.10
C PRO A 206 31.81 7.25 1.21
N ALA A 207 32.68 6.30 0.92
CA ALA A 207 32.29 5.08 0.23
C ALA A 207 31.16 4.43 1.04
N ILE A 208 29.99 4.27 0.42
CA ILE A 208 28.91 3.50 1.01
C ILE A 208 29.34 2.04 0.87
N ASP A 209 29.96 1.50 1.91
CA ASP A 209 30.18 0.06 2.01
C ASP A 209 28.80 -0.59 2.14
N PHE A 210 28.33 -1.17 1.04
CA PHE A 210 27.01 -1.75 0.95
C PHE A 210 27.00 -3.13 1.62
N ASP A 211 26.75 -3.15 2.93
CA ASP A 211 26.50 -4.39 3.65
C ASP A 211 25.06 -4.87 3.38
N TRP A 212 24.91 -5.81 2.45
CA TRP A 212 23.64 -6.46 2.12
C TRP A 212 22.94 -7.04 3.35
N TRP A 213 23.71 -7.60 4.30
CA TRP A 213 23.14 -8.21 5.49
C TRP A 213 22.63 -7.15 6.47
N GLY A 214 23.39 -6.08 6.69
CA GLY A 214 22.95 -4.90 7.45
C GLY A 214 21.69 -4.25 6.86
N PHE A 215 21.54 -4.25 5.53
CA PHE A 215 20.40 -3.66 4.84
C PHE A 215 19.09 -4.45 5.02
N VAL A 216 19.17 -5.79 5.06
CA VAL A 216 17.99 -6.69 5.09
C VAL A 216 17.70 -7.22 6.50
N SER A 217 18.71 -7.33 7.37
CA SER A 217 18.55 -7.90 8.72
C SER A 217 17.46 -7.26 9.58
N PRO A 218 17.14 -5.95 9.48
CA PRO A 218 16.07 -5.36 10.28
C PRO A 218 14.67 -5.82 9.85
N ILE A 219 14.48 -6.18 8.58
CA ILE A 219 13.22 -6.76 8.07
C ILE A 219 13.01 -8.15 8.69
N MET A 220 14.09 -8.94 8.79
CA MET A 220 14.02 -10.26 9.43
C MET A 220 13.70 -10.18 10.93
N LYS A 221 13.98 -9.04 11.57
CA LYS A 221 13.68 -8.77 12.98
C LYS A 221 12.27 -8.19 13.22
N LEU A 222 11.44 -8.04 12.18
CA LEU A 222 10.04 -7.67 12.34
C LEU A 222 9.29 -8.77 13.13
N GLY A 223 8.26 -8.36 13.88
CA GLY A 223 7.51 -9.26 14.75
C GLY A 223 6.76 -10.36 13.99
N TRP A 224 6.35 -11.39 14.73
CA TRP A 224 5.56 -12.51 14.19
C TRP A 224 4.26 -12.06 13.51
N CYS A 225 3.63 -10.98 13.98
CA CYS A 225 2.41 -10.44 13.38
C CYS A 225 2.63 -9.97 11.93
N GLN A 226 3.79 -9.38 11.62
CA GLN A 226 4.13 -8.95 10.27
C GLN A 226 4.33 -10.15 9.35
N TRP A 227 5.01 -11.19 9.83
CA TRP A 227 5.21 -12.42 9.06
C TRP A 227 3.90 -13.18 8.80
N ILE A 228 2.99 -13.20 9.77
CA ILE A 228 1.62 -13.70 9.55
C ILE A 228 0.91 -12.85 8.49
N GLY A 229 1.01 -11.53 8.59
CA GLY A 229 0.51 -10.62 7.55
C GLY A 229 1.13 -10.87 6.17
N ALA A 230 2.42 -11.16 6.11
CA ALA A 230 3.16 -11.50 4.89
C ALA A 230 2.70 -12.83 4.29
N ALA A 231 2.42 -13.83 5.13
CA ALA A 231 1.92 -15.13 4.71
C ALA A 231 0.50 -15.01 4.15
N ILE A 232 -0.38 -14.30 4.83
CA ILE A 232 -1.73 -13.98 4.33
C ILE A 232 -1.65 -13.19 3.03
N PHE A 233 -0.72 -12.22 2.97
CA PHE A 233 -0.48 -11.44 1.76
C PHE A 233 -0.07 -12.35 0.59
N SER A 234 0.91 -13.22 0.81
CA SER A 234 1.41 -14.13 -0.22
C SER A 234 0.36 -15.14 -0.67
N TRP A 235 -0.48 -15.61 0.25
CA TRP A 235 -1.61 -16.49 -0.06
C TRP A 235 -2.61 -15.83 -1.01
N GLY A 236 -3.14 -14.65 -0.62
CA GLY A 236 -4.10 -13.91 -1.45
C GLY A 236 -3.49 -13.46 -2.77
N TRP A 237 -2.23 -13.06 -2.76
CA TRP A 237 -1.44 -12.71 -3.95
C TRP A 237 -1.41 -13.82 -5.01
N ILE A 238 -1.15 -15.07 -4.58
CA ILE A 238 -1.07 -16.22 -5.47
C ILE A 238 -2.44 -16.50 -6.11
N HIS A 239 -3.51 -16.50 -5.32
CA HIS A 239 -4.88 -16.70 -5.80
C HIS A 239 -5.30 -15.58 -6.76
N GLN A 240 -4.94 -14.33 -6.43
CA GLN A 240 -5.23 -13.19 -7.29
C GLN A 240 -4.55 -13.31 -8.65
N ARG A 241 -3.28 -13.76 -8.68
CA ARG A 241 -2.56 -14.03 -9.94
C ARG A 241 -3.22 -15.13 -10.75
N ARG A 242 -3.64 -16.23 -10.11
CA ARG A 242 -4.35 -17.33 -10.77
C ARG A 242 -5.67 -16.87 -11.38
N CYS A 243 -6.44 -16.09 -10.62
CA CYS A 243 -7.71 -15.54 -11.11
C CYS A 243 -7.52 -14.62 -12.32
N HIS A 244 -6.49 -13.77 -12.33
CA HIS A 244 -6.20 -12.93 -13.51
C HIS A 244 -5.70 -13.74 -14.71
N ALA A 245 -4.92 -14.80 -14.49
CA ALA A 245 -4.52 -15.69 -15.57
C ALA A 245 -5.73 -16.37 -16.22
N ILE A 246 -6.69 -16.85 -15.42
CA ILE A 246 -7.96 -17.40 -15.91
C ILE A 246 -8.74 -16.35 -16.72
N LEU A 247 -8.86 -15.12 -16.20
CA LEU A 247 -9.55 -14.03 -16.93
C LEU A 247 -8.82 -13.63 -18.22
N GLY A 248 -7.48 -13.71 -18.24
CA GLY A 248 -6.66 -13.47 -19.42
C GLY A 248 -6.90 -14.52 -20.49
N SER A 249 -6.84 -15.81 -20.14
CA SER A 249 -7.02 -16.91 -21.10
C SER A 249 -8.40 -16.93 -21.74
N LEU A 250 -9.43 -16.41 -21.07
CA LEU A 250 -10.79 -16.31 -21.64
C LEU A 250 -10.88 -15.27 -22.77
N ARG A 251 -9.94 -14.32 -22.85
CA ARG A 251 -9.91 -13.27 -23.89
C ARG A 251 -9.15 -13.67 -25.16
N ASP A 252 -8.37 -14.73 -25.12
CA ASP A 252 -7.60 -15.19 -26.29
C ASP A 252 -8.48 -15.97 -27.30
N ASN A 253 -9.73 -16.27 -26.95
CA ASN A 253 -10.72 -16.83 -27.88
C ASN A 253 -11.34 -15.72 -28.73
N VAL A 254 -10.65 -15.39 -29.83
CA VAL A 254 -10.92 -14.31 -30.78
C VAL A 254 -12.32 -14.38 -31.45
N GLU A 255 -13.03 -15.50 -31.37
CA GLU A 255 -14.31 -15.70 -32.08
C GLU A 255 -15.56 -15.15 -31.34
N GLN A 256 -15.43 -14.68 -30.10
CA GLN A 256 -16.57 -14.22 -29.26
C GLN A 256 -16.31 -12.85 -28.63
N GLU A 257 -16.02 -11.82 -29.43
CA GLU A 257 -15.85 -10.44 -28.90
C GLU A 257 -17.07 -9.91 -28.11
N ASP A 258 -18.25 -10.49 -28.33
CA ASP A 258 -19.51 -10.09 -27.71
C ASP A 258 -20.10 -11.03 -26.66
N GLU A 259 -19.61 -12.27 -26.51
CA GLU A 259 -20.18 -13.24 -25.57
C GLU A 259 -19.37 -13.31 -24.27
N TYR A 260 -20.02 -13.05 -23.12
CA TYR A 260 -19.37 -13.08 -21.82
C TYR A 260 -19.27 -14.53 -21.32
N VAL A 261 -18.08 -15.13 -21.41
CA VAL A 261 -17.82 -16.48 -20.90
C VAL A 261 -17.62 -16.44 -19.37
N ILE A 262 -18.31 -17.31 -18.64
CA ILE A 262 -18.22 -17.41 -17.19
C ILE A 262 -16.88 -18.06 -16.81
N PRO A 263 -16.06 -17.42 -15.96
CA PRO A 263 -14.80 -18.01 -15.50
C PRO A 263 -15.04 -19.16 -14.53
N HIS A 264 -14.34 -20.27 -14.72
CA HIS A 264 -14.33 -21.42 -13.84
C HIS A 264 -12.91 -21.70 -13.31
N GLY A 265 -12.81 -22.16 -12.06
CA GLY A 265 -11.56 -22.53 -11.41
C GLY A 265 -11.11 -21.56 -10.30
N ASP A 266 -10.37 -22.11 -9.33
CA ASP A 266 -9.95 -21.42 -8.11
C ASP A 266 -11.15 -20.80 -7.36
N TRP A 267 -11.01 -19.59 -6.82
CA TRP A 267 -12.06 -18.93 -6.04
C TRP A 267 -13.26 -18.46 -6.87
N PHE A 268 -13.25 -18.59 -8.21
CA PHE A 268 -14.42 -18.31 -9.04
C PHE A 268 -15.60 -19.25 -8.77
N GLU A 269 -15.34 -20.43 -8.19
CA GLU A 269 -16.38 -21.38 -7.79
C GLU A 269 -17.14 -20.94 -6.53
N ILE A 270 -16.53 -20.05 -5.73
CA ILE A 270 -17.06 -19.61 -4.44
C ILE A 270 -17.63 -18.19 -4.54
N VAL A 271 -16.95 -17.31 -5.28
CA VAL A 271 -17.30 -15.88 -5.36
C VAL A 271 -17.18 -15.38 -6.79
N SER A 272 -18.08 -14.49 -7.22
CA SER A 272 -18.09 -13.96 -8.59
C SER A 272 -16.87 -13.11 -8.95
N SER A 273 -16.28 -12.41 -7.96
CA SER A 273 -15.13 -11.51 -8.15
C SER A 273 -13.99 -11.82 -7.16
N PRO A 274 -13.37 -13.00 -7.27
CA PRO A 274 -12.37 -13.48 -6.32
C PRO A 274 -11.10 -12.63 -6.29
N HIS A 275 -10.76 -11.98 -7.41
CA HIS A 275 -9.60 -11.09 -7.52
C HIS A 275 -9.73 -9.82 -6.65
N TYR A 276 -10.95 -9.27 -6.49
CA TYR A 276 -11.19 -8.15 -5.59
C TYR A 276 -11.25 -8.60 -4.13
N LEU A 277 -11.86 -9.77 -3.86
CA LEU A 277 -11.87 -10.35 -2.52
C LEU A 277 -10.44 -10.61 -2.03
N ALA A 278 -9.62 -11.22 -2.87
CA ALA A 278 -8.20 -11.43 -2.59
C ALA A 278 -7.55 -10.08 -2.28
N GLU A 279 -7.65 -9.08 -3.14
CA GLU A 279 -7.03 -7.77 -2.92
C GLU A 279 -7.44 -7.10 -1.60
N ILE A 280 -8.72 -7.16 -1.22
CA ILE A 280 -9.23 -6.61 0.04
C ILE A 280 -8.62 -7.36 1.23
N VAL A 281 -8.70 -8.70 1.23
CA VAL A 281 -8.15 -9.53 2.32
C VAL A 281 -6.65 -9.31 2.44
N THR A 282 -5.95 -9.28 1.31
CA THR A 282 -4.50 -9.21 1.22
C THR A 282 -3.95 -7.86 1.67
N LEU A 283 -4.54 -6.74 1.24
CA LEU A 283 -4.04 -5.40 1.60
C LEU A 283 -4.57 -4.94 2.96
N TYR A 284 -5.84 -5.19 3.28
CA TYR A 284 -6.45 -4.68 4.50
C TYR A 284 -6.07 -5.50 5.74
N VAL A 285 -6.11 -6.85 5.66
CA VAL A 285 -5.77 -7.69 6.81
C VAL A 285 -4.28 -7.63 7.11
N SER A 286 -3.42 -7.63 6.09
CA SER A 286 -1.97 -7.55 6.29
C SER A 286 -1.52 -6.18 6.80
N SER A 287 -2.13 -5.07 6.34
CA SER A 287 -1.85 -3.74 6.90
C SER A 287 -2.40 -3.59 8.32
N LEU A 288 -3.61 -4.09 8.60
CA LEU A 288 -4.22 -4.05 9.92
C LEU A 288 -3.43 -4.88 10.95
N LEU A 289 -2.99 -6.09 10.58
CA LEU A 289 -2.16 -6.94 11.44
C LEU A 289 -0.77 -6.35 11.68
N SER A 290 -0.27 -5.57 10.72
CA SER A 290 0.98 -4.83 10.90
C SER A 290 0.80 -3.66 11.88
N VAL A 291 -0.36 -2.98 11.87
CA VAL A 291 -0.65 -1.83 12.74
C VAL A 291 -1.14 -2.24 14.15
N SER A 292 -1.79 -3.39 14.27
CA SER A 292 -2.50 -3.80 15.50
C SER A 292 -1.59 -4.36 16.59
N ARG A 293 -0.82 -3.49 17.26
CA ARG A 293 -0.48 -3.59 18.70
C ARG A 293 -0.16 -2.21 19.28
N HIS A 294 -1.20 -1.42 19.53
CA HIS A 294 -1.18 -0.46 20.64
C HIS A 294 -2.31 -0.85 21.59
N PRO A 295 -2.01 -1.34 22.83
CA PRO A 295 -3.06 -1.40 23.83
C PRO A 295 -3.56 0.03 24.06
N PRO A 296 -4.88 0.26 24.13
CA PRO A 296 -5.41 1.54 24.55
C PRO A 296 -4.79 1.85 25.92
N SER A 297 -4.19 3.03 26.05
CA SER A 297 -3.89 3.59 27.36
C SER A 297 -5.20 3.57 28.15
N ALA A 298 -5.27 2.74 29.20
CA ALA A 298 -6.40 2.71 30.10
C ALA A 298 -6.68 4.14 30.59
N PRO A 299 -7.95 4.57 30.70
CA PRO A 299 -8.28 5.85 31.29
C PRO A 299 -7.75 5.85 32.73
N CYS A 300 -6.96 6.87 33.07
CA CYS A 300 -6.63 7.16 34.46
C CYS A 300 -7.94 7.37 35.22
N VAL A 301 -8.33 6.38 36.02
CA VAL A 301 -9.29 6.58 37.10
C VAL A 301 -8.54 7.35 38.16
N CYS A 302 -8.92 8.61 38.35
CA CYS A 302 -8.53 9.39 39.51
C CYS A 302 -9.27 8.81 40.72
N GLU A 303 -8.53 8.33 41.71
CA GLU A 303 -8.95 8.28 43.12
C GLU A 303 -8.15 9.33 43.89
#